data_AF-F7PHN8-F1
#
_entry.id   AF-F7PHN8-F1
#
_cell.length_a   1.000
_cell.length_b   1.000
_cell.length_c   1.000
_cell.angle_alpha   90.00
_cell.angle_beta   90.00
_cell.angle_gamma   90.00
#
_symmetry.space_group_name_H-M   'P 1'
#
loop_
_entity.id
_entity.type
_entity.pdbx_description
1 polymer ?
#
loop_
_entity_poly.entity_id
_entity_poly.type
_entity_poly.pdbx_seq_one_letter_code
_entity_poly.pdbx_strand_id
1 'polypeptide(L)'
;MNVRLRKVLRIGWWEVTKNAGGIDRRTAAVTIAAVVVLGALAPLIASQGVALDSGLYRVGVDESSPYYDVVERDPTFAVKPPTADGVGSGEIELLIDGSAVVAVADSPKGSAALTELRSSVQAYNDWLMEQDDNQTAAYPVSVTLEPVERRPVGSAASDDGTGDSGQSDGDSPDGGGGGTGDAGGSGTGDAGTGGTDDDTASGGGGGGLPGGLGGLGGALGGGSTTGSPSDIAPPFPFSSLVLAFVFVLPLNFIIQAYGSSILSERLKRRGELMLVSPVTRGDIIAGKTLPYFLGAMIFEVLLTAGLVVFATDGASGVVSVLAVIPLVLLFLGATFLAGMFARSFKELTFLTVTITVSLTSYAFVPAIFTDVTPIALISPLTLVVRDLQGQAIGLAEFVFSTLPPLLTAAVLFGLGAGLYREEDMFTQRPVPLKVLDSLSGRIKRRTSATKLSIILLPFVLVTELVAVAMAYPIYLGAPELAVVFVLVAVAVIEELAKSLHLYAGFVHRKYARTVANALVVGSLSGLGFFLAEKLGLIVQLLGTDIPEVQQAAFVTGGAEYGVSPLLAVGLLLAPLALHAVTASVSAIGAVRSRRGYAVGLVLAIVIHLAYNLTVVSTLA
;
A
#
# COMPACT_ATOMS: atom_id res chain seq x y z
N MET A 1 16.40 35.67 3.20
CA MET A 1 15.37 34.94 2.42
C MET A 1 15.65 35.04 0.93
N ASN A 2 15.93 33.93 0.25
CA ASN A 2 16.36 33.90 -1.15
C ASN A 2 15.35 34.53 -2.12
N VAL A 3 15.85 35.22 -3.16
CA VAL A 3 15.03 35.90 -4.17
C VAL A 3 14.07 34.93 -4.89
N ARG A 4 14.49 33.67 -5.12
CA ARG A 4 13.61 32.62 -5.68
C ARG A 4 12.46 32.26 -4.73
N LEU A 5 12.74 32.04 -3.45
CA LEU A 5 11.70 31.73 -2.46
C LEU A 5 10.67 32.86 -2.33
N ARG A 6 11.09 34.12 -2.39
CA ARG A 6 10.17 35.28 -2.45
C ARG A 6 9.25 35.26 -3.67
N LYS A 7 9.71 34.79 -4.84
CA LYS A 7 8.89 34.64 -6.06
C LYS A 7 7.86 33.53 -5.89
N VAL A 8 8.30 32.35 -5.44
CA VAL A 8 7.45 31.17 -5.17
C VAL A 8 6.33 31.52 -4.18
N LEU A 9 6.67 32.11 -3.03
CA LEU A 9 5.69 32.50 -2.01
C LEU A 9 4.69 33.56 -2.51
N ARG A 10 5.14 34.53 -3.31
CA ARG A 10 4.25 35.55 -3.92
C ARG A 10 3.26 34.94 -4.91
N ILE A 11 3.71 33.97 -5.72
CA ILE A 11 2.84 33.25 -6.66
C ILE A 11 1.83 32.38 -5.89
N GLY A 12 2.25 31.70 -4.83
CA GLY A 12 1.36 30.92 -3.96
C GLY A 12 0.30 31.79 -3.27
N TRP A 13 0.71 32.93 -2.71
CA TRP A 13 -0.24 33.90 -2.12
C TRP A 13 -1.25 34.43 -3.14
N TRP A 14 -0.82 34.70 -4.38
CA TRP A 14 -1.72 35.10 -5.45
C TRP A 14 -2.69 33.98 -5.85
N GLU A 15 -2.24 32.73 -5.89
CA GLU A 15 -3.08 31.57 -6.18
C GLU A 15 -4.15 31.35 -5.10
N VAL A 16 -3.80 31.52 -3.81
CA VAL A 16 -4.78 31.51 -2.69
C VAL A 16 -5.80 32.63 -2.83
N THR A 17 -5.35 33.88 -2.98
CA THR A 17 -6.25 35.05 -3.02
C THR A 17 -7.13 35.09 -4.28
N LYS A 18 -6.66 34.55 -5.41
CA LYS A 18 -7.43 34.33 -6.65
C LYS A 18 -8.56 33.31 -6.46
N ASN A 19 -8.34 32.25 -5.68
CA ASN A 19 -9.33 31.19 -5.45
C ASN A 19 -10.22 31.44 -4.21
N ALA A 20 -9.88 32.39 -3.35
CA ALA A 20 -10.71 32.83 -2.22
C ALA A 20 -12.10 33.38 -2.64
N GLY A 21 -12.26 33.78 -3.90
CA GLY A 21 -13.56 34.13 -4.50
C GLY A 21 -14.20 33.01 -5.33
N GLY A 22 -13.65 31.79 -5.34
CA GLY A 22 -14.05 30.69 -6.23
C GLY A 22 -14.37 29.36 -5.56
N ILE A 23 -14.01 29.16 -4.28
CA ILE A 23 -14.54 28.05 -3.48
C ILE A 23 -15.95 28.45 -3.04
N ASP A 24 -16.98 27.78 -3.57
CA ASP A 24 -18.35 27.94 -3.06
C ASP A 24 -18.35 27.60 -1.55
N ARG A 25 -19.05 28.42 -0.75
CA ARG A 25 -19.26 28.15 0.67
C ARG A 25 -19.84 26.75 0.89
N ARG A 26 -20.64 26.23 -0.05
CA ARG A 26 -21.11 24.84 -0.04
C ARG A 26 -19.97 23.83 -0.19
N THR A 27 -19.00 24.03 -1.07
CA THR A 27 -17.86 23.12 -1.21
C THR A 27 -16.98 23.14 0.03
N ALA A 28 -16.65 24.33 0.56
CA ALA A 28 -15.92 24.44 1.82
C ALA A 28 -16.68 23.78 2.98
N ALA A 29 -17.98 24.02 3.09
CA ALA A 29 -18.82 23.41 4.12
C ALA A 29 -18.96 21.88 3.95
N VAL A 30 -19.04 21.36 2.72
CA VAL A 30 -19.06 19.90 2.46
C VAL A 30 -17.71 19.26 2.77
N THR A 31 -16.58 19.89 2.43
CA THR A 31 -15.26 19.38 2.84
C THR A 31 -15.13 19.39 4.35
N ILE A 32 -15.43 20.51 5.03
CA ILE A 32 -15.39 20.61 6.50
C ILE A 32 -16.37 19.61 7.15
N ALA A 33 -17.58 19.47 6.62
CA ALA A 33 -18.54 18.47 7.11
C ALA A 33 -18.04 17.04 6.90
N ALA A 34 -17.36 16.74 5.78
CA ALA A 34 -16.71 15.44 5.59
C ALA A 34 -15.57 15.21 6.58
N VAL A 35 -14.75 16.23 6.90
CA VAL A 35 -13.73 16.14 7.96
C VAL A 35 -14.36 15.89 9.32
N VAL A 36 -15.41 16.65 9.66
CA VAL A 36 -16.13 16.53 10.94
C VAL A 36 -16.84 15.19 11.04
N VAL A 37 -17.45 14.69 9.97
CA VAL A 37 -18.08 13.37 9.93
C VAL A 37 -17.04 12.26 10.04
N LEU A 38 -15.91 12.32 9.32
CA LEU A 38 -14.82 11.35 9.49
C LEU A 38 -14.21 11.38 10.90
N GLY A 39 -13.99 12.58 11.45
CA GLY A 39 -13.46 12.77 12.81
C GLY A 39 -14.45 12.37 13.91
N ALA A 40 -15.76 12.51 13.69
CA ALA A 40 -16.80 12.03 14.60
C ALA A 40 -17.08 10.52 14.44
N LEU A 41 -16.86 9.98 13.24
CA LEU A 41 -16.90 8.54 12.98
C LEU A 41 -15.64 7.84 13.48
N ALA A 42 -14.50 8.50 13.66
CA ALA A 42 -13.29 7.85 14.18
C ALA A 42 -13.48 7.25 15.59
N PRO A 43 -14.02 7.98 16.60
CA PRO A 43 -14.45 7.38 17.86
C PRO A 43 -15.52 6.29 17.66
N LEU A 44 -16.44 6.48 16.71
CA LEU A 44 -17.51 5.52 16.44
C LEU A 44 -16.96 4.19 15.91
N ILE A 45 -16.03 4.22 14.96
CA ILE A 45 -15.33 3.05 14.41
C ILE A 45 -14.46 2.38 15.49
N ALA A 46 -13.89 3.16 16.41
CA ALA A 46 -13.11 2.66 17.54
C ALA A 46 -13.97 2.14 18.72
N SER A 47 -15.27 2.44 18.77
CA SER A 47 -16.16 2.09 19.91
C SER A 47 -17.41 1.30 19.55
N GLN A 48 -17.73 1.11 18.26
CA GLN A 48 -18.88 0.32 17.80
C GLN A 48 -18.61 -1.18 17.90
N GLY A 49 -18.41 -1.67 19.13
CA GLY A 49 -18.70 -3.06 19.49
C GLY A 49 -20.16 -3.29 19.88
N VAL A 50 -20.99 -2.24 19.99
CA VAL A 50 -22.34 -2.31 20.59
C VAL A 50 -23.34 -1.38 19.86
N ALA A 51 -24.58 -1.88 19.69
CA ALA A 51 -25.81 -1.15 19.36
C ALA A 51 -26.08 -0.71 17.89
N LEU A 52 -25.70 -1.51 16.89
CA LEU A 52 -26.31 -1.43 15.55
C LEU A 52 -27.25 -2.62 15.23
N ASP A 53 -27.04 -3.76 15.87
CA ASP A 53 -27.71 -5.02 15.53
C ASP A 53 -28.89 -5.38 16.46
N SER A 54 -29.28 -4.49 17.39
CA SER A 54 -30.24 -4.83 18.45
C SER A 54 -31.68 -5.02 17.98
N GLY A 55 -32.34 -6.09 18.45
CA GLY A 55 -33.77 -6.40 18.18
C GLY A 55 -34.07 -6.73 16.72
N LEU A 56 -33.07 -7.13 15.95
CA LEU A 56 -33.14 -7.33 14.51
C LEU A 56 -34.01 -8.53 14.13
N TYR A 57 -33.96 -9.62 14.91
CA TYR A 57 -34.76 -10.84 14.71
C TYR A 57 -35.77 -11.05 15.83
N ARG A 58 -37.05 -11.20 15.51
CA ARG A 58 -38.12 -11.43 16.51
C ARG A 58 -38.29 -12.93 16.69
N VAL A 59 -38.19 -13.41 17.94
CA VAL A 59 -38.23 -14.83 18.26
C VAL A 59 -39.39 -15.10 19.21
N GLY A 60 -40.32 -15.95 18.78
CA GLY A 60 -41.35 -16.51 19.65
C GLY A 60 -40.75 -17.61 20.50
N VAL A 61 -40.59 -17.38 21.80
CA VAL A 61 -40.03 -18.34 22.76
C VAL A 61 -40.70 -18.19 24.11
N ASP A 62 -41.00 -19.31 24.77
CA ASP A 62 -41.60 -19.34 26.11
C ASP A 62 -40.53 -19.27 27.20
N GLU A 63 -40.84 -18.65 28.36
CA GLU A 63 -39.95 -18.58 29.53
C GLU A 63 -39.53 -19.96 30.08
N SER A 64 -40.30 -21.03 29.80
CA SER A 64 -39.93 -22.40 30.16
C SER A 64 -38.99 -23.10 29.16
N SER A 65 -38.65 -22.46 28.04
CA SER A 65 -37.72 -23.01 27.05
C SER A 65 -36.26 -22.86 27.50
N PRO A 66 -35.40 -23.89 27.34
CA PRO A 66 -33.95 -23.75 27.56
C PRO A 66 -33.27 -22.75 26.60
N TYR A 67 -33.97 -22.27 25.57
CA TYR A 67 -33.49 -21.23 24.66
C TYR A 67 -33.92 -19.82 25.06
N TYR A 68 -34.75 -19.64 26.10
CA TYR A 68 -35.19 -18.31 26.54
C TYR A 68 -33.99 -17.44 26.95
N ASP A 69 -33.17 -17.92 27.88
CA ASP A 69 -31.98 -17.21 28.38
C ASP A 69 -30.97 -16.87 27.26
N VAL A 70 -30.86 -17.73 26.24
CA VAL A 70 -30.02 -17.51 25.06
C VAL A 70 -30.51 -16.29 24.26
N VAL A 71 -31.82 -16.24 24.02
CA VAL A 71 -32.48 -15.21 23.20
C VAL A 71 -32.65 -13.90 23.97
N GLU A 72 -32.81 -13.95 25.29
CA GLU A 72 -32.85 -12.74 26.14
C GLU A 72 -31.48 -12.10 26.30
N ARG A 73 -30.41 -12.91 26.42
CA ARG A 73 -29.04 -12.43 26.64
C ARG A 73 -28.43 -11.78 25.40
N ASP A 74 -28.75 -12.28 24.21
CA ASP A 74 -28.25 -11.71 22.95
C ASP A 74 -29.13 -10.53 22.50
N PRO A 75 -28.61 -9.28 22.49
CA PRO A 75 -29.38 -8.10 22.16
C PRO A 75 -29.89 -8.09 20.72
N THR A 76 -29.39 -8.96 19.84
CA THR A 76 -29.79 -9.08 18.42
C THR A 76 -31.21 -9.64 18.27
N PHE A 77 -31.72 -10.35 19.28
CA PHE A 77 -33.10 -10.81 19.29
C PHE A 77 -34.07 -9.84 19.96
N ALA A 78 -35.32 -9.93 19.55
CA ALA A 78 -36.46 -9.36 20.26
C ALA A 78 -37.40 -10.50 20.67
N VAL A 79 -37.37 -10.87 21.95
CA VAL A 79 -38.28 -11.87 22.53
C VAL A 79 -39.74 -11.47 22.28
N LYS A 80 -40.56 -12.44 21.87
CA LYS A 80 -42.01 -12.33 21.68
C LYS A 80 -42.71 -13.55 22.29
N PRO A 81 -43.98 -13.40 22.71
CA PRO A 81 -44.79 -14.55 23.08
C PRO A 81 -44.88 -15.55 21.92
N PRO A 82 -44.75 -16.86 22.15
CA PRO A 82 -44.88 -17.86 21.11
C PRO A 82 -46.34 -17.95 20.64
N THR A 83 -46.57 -17.65 19.36
CA THR A 83 -47.89 -17.77 18.72
C THR A 83 -47.83 -18.78 17.57
N ALA A 84 -48.81 -19.69 17.51
CA ALA A 84 -48.79 -20.84 16.59
C ALA A 84 -48.69 -20.43 15.10
N ASP A 85 -49.33 -19.33 14.71
CA ASP A 85 -49.28 -18.77 13.35
C ASP A 85 -48.29 -17.58 13.21
N GLY A 86 -47.51 -17.24 14.25
CA GLY A 86 -46.70 -16.02 14.31
C GLY A 86 -45.65 -15.88 13.20
N VAL A 87 -45.13 -17.00 12.71
CA VAL A 87 -44.22 -17.05 11.55
C VAL A 87 -44.98 -16.86 10.24
N GLY A 88 -46.20 -17.41 10.12
CA GLY A 88 -47.06 -17.27 8.94
C GLY A 88 -47.68 -15.88 8.82
N SER A 89 -47.93 -15.18 9.94
CA SER A 89 -48.37 -13.78 9.98
C SER A 89 -47.24 -12.77 9.80
N GLY A 90 -45.97 -13.21 9.87
CA GLY A 90 -44.79 -12.34 9.81
C GLY A 90 -44.55 -11.52 11.08
N GLU A 91 -45.16 -11.90 12.20
CA GLU A 91 -44.97 -11.28 13.52
C GLU A 91 -43.64 -11.67 14.18
N ILE A 92 -43.16 -12.89 13.90
CA ILE A 92 -41.86 -13.44 14.35
C ILE A 92 -41.10 -14.07 13.18
N GLU A 93 -39.77 -14.04 13.23
CA GLU A 93 -38.87 -14.71 12.28
C GLU A 93 -38.58 -16.18 12.64
N LEU A 94 -38.64 -16.52 13.92
CA LEU A 94 -38.44 -17.87 14.47
C LEU A 94 -39.49 -18.18 15.53
N LEU A 95 -39.96 -19.43 15.59
CA LEU A 95 -40.76 -19.97 16.69
C LEU A 95 -40.04 -21.17 17.31
N ILE A 96 -39.82 -21.09 18.62
CA ILE A 96 -39.21 -22.13 19.45
C ILE A 96 -40.30 -22.67 20.38
N ASP A 97 -40.48 -24.00 20.40
CA ASP A 97 -41.37 -24.71 21.31
C ASP A 97 -40.56 -25.78 22.05
N GLY A 98 -40.56 -25.71 23.39
CA GLY A 98 -39.68 -26.50 24.25
C GLY A 98 -38.21 -26.38 23.81
N SER A 99 -37.64 -27.50 23.35
CA SER A 99 -36.26 -27.62 22.88
C SER A 99 -36.11 -27.70 21.35
N ALA A 100 -37.13 -27.33 20.58
CA ALA A 100 -37.11 -27.39 19.12
C ALA A 100 -37.47 -26.04 18.47
N VAL A 101 -36.74 -25.67 17.41
CA VAL A 101 -37.18 -24.64 16.46
C VAL A 101 -38.26 -25.28 15.58
N VAL A 102 -39.53 -24.92 15.81
CA VAL A 102 -40.69 -25.53 15.15
C VAL A 102 -41.12 -24.81 13.88
N ALA A 103 -40.79 -23.52 13.74
CA ALA A 103 -41.00 -22.78 12.50
C ALA A 103 -39.94 -21.68 12.29
N VAL A 104 -39.63 -21.43 11.01
CA VAL A 104 -38.69 -20.41 10.53
C VAL A 104 -39.34 -19.67 9.37
N ALA A 105 -39.26 -18.35 9.34
CA ALA A 105 -39.83 -17.55 8.25
C ALA A 105 -39.06 -17.79 6.94
N ASP A 106 -39.77 -18.19 5.87
CA ASP A 106 -39.19 -18.43 4.53
C ASP A 106 -38.76 -17.11 3.87
N SER A 107 -37.61 -16.61 4.30
CA SER A 107 -37.01 -15.36 3.88
C SER A 107 -35.51 -15.36 4.16
N PRO A 108 -34.73 -14.48 3.50
CA PRO A 108 -33.32 -14.26 3.86
C PRO A 108 -33.16 -13.86 5.34
N LYS A 109 -34.12 -13.12 5.90
CA LYS A 109 -34.10 -12.66 7.29
C LYS A 109 -34.34 -13.80 8.29
N GLY A 110 -35.29 -14.71 8.03
CA GLY A 110 -35.51 -15.88 8.87
C GLY A 110 -34.35 -16.89 8.81
N SER A 111 -33.73 -17.03 7.63
CA SER A 111 -32.52 -17.84 7.46
C SER A 111 -31.32 -17.26 8.22
N ALA A 112 -31.18 -15.93 8.21
CA ALA A 112 -30.17 -15.22 9.01
C ALA A 112 -30.46 -15.36 10.51
N ALA A 113 -31.71 -15.18 10.95
CA ALA A 113 -32.11 -15.39 12.35
C ALA A 113 -31.78 -16.80 12.87
N LEU A 114 -32.03 -17.85 12.07
CA LEU A 114 -31.68 -19.23 12.44
C LEU A 114 -30.16 -19.44 12.54
N THR A 115 -29.40 -18.73 11.71
CA THR A 115 -27.94 -18.77 11.73
C THR A 115 -27.41 -18.08 12.97
N GLU A 116 -27.95 -16.89 13.29
CA GLU A 116 -27.66 -16.15 14.51
C GLU A 116 -27.94 -17.01 15.74
N LEU A 117 -29.14 -17.59 15.85
CA LEU A 117 -29.53 -18.41 17.00
C LEU A 117 -28.54 -19.55 17.28
N ARG A 118 -27.90 -20.13 16.25
CA ARG A 118 -26.86 -21.15 16.45
C ARG A 118 -25.58 -20.55 17.05
N SER A 119 -25.15 -19.39 16.56
CA SER A 119 -24.03 -18.64 17.12
C SER A 119 -24.29 -18.24 18.57
N SER A 120 -25.48 -17.70 18.86
CA SER A 120 -25.88 -17.27 20.21
C SER A 120 -26.00 -18.45 21.18
N VAL A 121 -26.51 -19.60 20.74
CA VAL A 121 -26.50 -20.85 21.54
C VAL A 121 -25.08 -21.30 21.85
N GLN A 122 -24.16 -21.21 20.89
CA GLN A 122 -22.76 -21.54 21.13
C GLN A 122 -22.14 -20.57 22.16
N ALA A 123 -22.26 -19.26 21.93
CA ALA A 123 -21.78 -18.22 22.85
C ALA A 123 -22.38 -18.32 24.27
N TYR A 124 -23.65 -18.72 24.38
CA TYR A 124 -24.30 -18.96 25.68
C TYR A 124 -23.74 -20.20 26.39
N ASN A 125 -23.48 -21.29 25.66
CA ASN A 125 -22.84 -22.47 26.21
C ASN A 125 -21.40 -22.17 26.64
N ASP A 126 -20.65 -21.40 25.85
CA ASP A 126 -19.31 -20.95 26.21
C ASP A 126 -19.37 -20.08 27.49
N TRP A 127 -20.25 -19.08 27.56
CA TRP A 127 -20.46 -18.31 28.79
C TRP A 127 -20.86 -19.17 30.01
N LEU A 128 -21.62 -20.25 29.81
CA LEU A 128 -21.95 -21.21 30.88
C LEU A 128 -20.70 -21.99 31.33
N MET A 129 -19.83 -22.38 30.40
CA MET A 129 -18.54 -23.03 30.67
C MET A 129 -17.55 -22.10 31.39
N GLU A 130 -17.52 -20.81 31.06
CA GLU A 130 -16.72 -19.79 31.80
C GLU A 130 -17.09 -19.70 33.29
N GLN A 131 -18.32 -20.05 33.66
CA GLN A 131 -18.80 -20.00 35.05
C GLN A 131 -18.63 -21.32 35.82
N ASP A 132 -18.16 -22.39 35.18
CA ASP A 132 -17.93 -23.67 35.88
C ASP A 132 -16.70 -23.54 36.82
N ASP A 133 -16.83 -23.99 38.06
CA ASP A 133 -15.72 -24.00 39.03
C ASP A 133 -14.52 -24.82 38.50
N ASN A 134 -14.77 -25.83 37.65
CA ASN A 134 -13.75 -26.69 37.05
C ASN A 134 -13.40 -26.25 35.62
N GLN A 135 -12.69 -25.12 35.53
CA GLN A 135 -12.19 -24.54 34.28
C GLN A 135 -11.41 -25.54 33.39
N THR A 136 -10.74 -26.54 33.97
CA THR A 136 -10.02 -27.59 33.23
C THR A 136 -10.95 -28.62 32.57
N ALA A 137 -12.17 -28.79 33.07
CA ALA A 137 -13.21 -29.61 32.44
C ALA A 137 -14.03 -28.81 31.41
N ALA A 138 -14.29 -27.53 31.70
CA ALA A 138 -14.95 -26.59 30.80
C ALA A 138 -14.11 -26.30 29.53
N TYR A 139 -12.83 -25.96 29.72
CA TYR A 139 -11.86 -25.67 28.67
C TYR A 139 -10.64 -26.61 28.78
N PRO A 140 -10.76 -27.88 28.36
CA PRO A 140 -9.67 -28.86 28.43
C PRO A 140 -8.49 -28.55 27.49
N VAL A 141 -8.66 -27.61 26.56
CA VAL A 141 -7.64 -27.12 25.63
C VAL A 141 -7.72 -25.60 25.56
N SER A 142 -6.76 -24.92 26.17
CA SER A 142 -6.48 -23.51 25.87
C SER A 142 -5.49 -23.42 24.72
N VAL A 143 -5.71 -22.46 23.81
CA VAL A 143 -4.77 -22.16 22.72
C VAL A 143 -4.25 -20.75 22.91
N THR A 144 -2.93 -20.62 23.04
CA THR A 144 -2.24 -19.33 22.93
C THR A 144 -1.65 -19.24 21.53
N LEU A 145 -2.06 -18.22 20.76
CA LEU A 145 -1.48 -17.95 19.46
C LEU A 145 -0.24 -17.06 19.62
N GLU A 146 0.91 -17.59 19.19
CA GLU A 146 2.15 -16.84 19.03
C GLU A 146 2.40 -16.61 17.53
N PRO A 147 2.25 -15.37 17.03
CA PRO A 147 2.57 -15.03 15.65
C PRO A 147 4.09 -15.11 15.42
N VAL A 148 4.57 -16.24 14.90
CA VAL A 148 5.98 -16.41 14.52
C VAL A 148 6.26 -15.91 13.10
N GLU A 149 7.30 -15.10 12.94
CA GLU A 149 7.82 -14.72 11.63
C GLU A 149 8.33 -15.97 10.89
N ARG A 150 7.61 -16.39 9.85
CA ARG A 150 8.07 -17.45 8.96
C ARG A 150 8.88 -16.84 7.82
N ARG A 151 10.16 -17.21 7.72
CA ARG A 151 10.89 -17.03 6.46
C ARG A 151 10.11 -17.71 5.33
N PRO A 152 10.04 -17.12 4.13
CA PRO A 152 9.38 -17.74 3.00
C PRO A 152 9.99 -19.13 2.76
N VAL A 153 9.17 -20.18 2.76
CA VAL A 153 9.63 -21.54 2.44
C VAL A 153 9.90 -21.58 0.93
N GLY A 154 11.13 -21.20 0.55
CA GLY A 154 11.46 -20.83 -0.82
C GLY A 154 12.94 -20.95 -1.20
N SER A 155 13.75 -21.66 -0.41
CA SER A 155 15.01 -22.29 -0.87
C SER A 155 15.51 -23.26 0.21
N ALA A 156 15.75 -24.52 -0.17
CA ALA A 156 16.41 -25.49 0.69
C ALA A 156 17.93 -25.28 0.62
N ALA A 157 18.44 -24.26 1.31
CA ALA A 157 19.87 -24.09 1.55
C ALA A 157 20.30 -24.97 2.73
N SER A 158 21.27 -25.84 2.50
CA SER A 158 21.70 -26.88 3.44
C SER A 158 22.20 -26.33 4.77
N ASP A 159 21.81 -26.99 5.85
CA ASP A 159 22.52 -26.92 7.13
C ASP A 159 23.94 -27.48 6.95
N ASP A 160 24.96 -26.64 7.11
CA ASP A 160 26.36 -27.06 7.13
C ASP A 160 27.11 -26.30 8.22
N GLY A 161 27.24 -26.95 9.38
CA GLY A 161 27.81 -26.35 10.58
C GLY A 161 29.32 -26.23 10.49
N THR A 162 29.83 -25.01 10.59
CA THR A 162 31.26 -24.74 10.87
C THR A 162 31.38 -23.67 11.95
N GLY A 163 31.95 -24.06 13.10
CA GLY A 163 32.39 -23.10 14.11
C GLY A 163 33.82 -22.65 13.84
N ASP A 164 34.17 -21.44 14.25
CA ASP A 164 35.52 -21.12 14.68
C ASP A 164 35.50 -20.07 15.81
N SER A 165 36.64 -19.92 16.45
CA SER A 165 36.91 -19.44 17.78
C SER A 165 37.54 -18.05 17.79
N GLY A 166 37.41 -17.34 18.91
CA GLY A 166 38.02 -16.03 19.15
C GLY A 166 38.33 -15.84 20.63
N GLN A 167 39.54 -16.24 21.04
CA GLN A 167 39.92 -16.44 22.43
C GLN A 167 40.85 -15.35 22.98
N SER A 168 40.63 -14.93 24.24
CA SER A 168 41.61 -14.42 25.23
C SER A 168 40.85 -13.77 26.40
N ASP A 169 41.17 -13.82 27.69
CA ASP A 169 42.03 -14.62 28.59
C ASP A 169 41.37 -14.39 29.99
N GLY A 170 41.46 -15.22 31.04
CA GLY A 170 42.31 -16.35 31.36
C GLY A 170 42.68 -16.26 32.85
N ASP A 171 42.20 -17.18 33.69
CA ASP A 171 42.93 -17.61 34.91
C ASP A 171 42.44 -18.97 35.43
N SER A 172 43.33 -19.70 36.12
CA SER A 172 43.18 -21.06 36.71
C SER A 172 44.41 -21.34 37.60
N PRO A 173 44.45 -22.37 38.49
CA PRO A 173 43.48 -23.44 38.78
C PRO A 173 42.85 -23.22 40.19
N ASP A 174 42.37 -24.15 41.02
CA ASP A 174 42.31 -25.64 41.10
C ASP A 174 41.10 -26.03 41.99
N GLY A 175 40.70 -27.28 42.23
CA GLY A 175 41.23 -28.58 41.79
C GLY A 175 40.55 -29.73 42.55
N GLY A 176 40.05 -30.74 41.83
CA GLY A 176 39.40 -31.94 42.39
C GLY A 176 37.98 -31.73 42.96
N GLY A 177 37.07 -32.72 42.94
CA GLY A 177 37.14 -34.06 42.34
C GLY A 177 36.04 -34.98 42.89
N GLY A 178 35.25 -35.59 41.99
CA GLY A 178 34.41 -36.79 42.18
C GLY A 178 33.50 -36.93 43.43
N GLY A 179 32.18 -37.01 43.24
CA GLY A 179 31.25 -37.45 44.30
C GLY A 179 29.83 -37.70 43.78
N THR A 180 29.32 -38.93 43.96
CA THR A 180 27.98 -39.40 43.54
C THR A 180 26.97 -39.42 44.69
N GLY A 181 25.68 -39.32 44.34
CA GLY A 181 24.53 -39.59 45.22
C GLY A 181 24.07 -38.38 46.04
N ASP A 182 22.86 -38.31 46.57
CA ASP A 182 21.60 -39.07 46.46
C ASP A 182 20.60 -38.32 47.38
N ALA A 183 19.31 -38.62 47.27
CA ALA A 183 18.24 -38.43 48.25
C ALA A 183 18.31 -37.30 49.32
N GLY A 184 17.35 -36.38 49.22
CA GLY A 184 16.34 -36.19 50.28
C GLY A 184 16.74 -35.49 51.58
N GLY A 185 16.18 -34.30 51.80
CA GLY A 185 16.25 -33.61 53.10
C GLY A 185 15.15 -32.56 53.26
N SER A 186 14.12 -32.87 54.03
CA SER A 186 13.09 -31.91 54.46
C SER A 186 13.58 -31.05 55.63
N GLY A 187 13.20 -29.78 55.72
CA GLY A 187 13.36 -29.04 56.98
C GLY A 187 13.31 -27.51 56.91
N THR A 188 12.10 -26.96 57.00
CA THR A 188 11.72 -25.83 57.88
C THR A 188 12.70 -24.69 58.21
N GLY A 189 12.26 -23.45 58.00
CA GLY A 189 12.29 -22.43 59.07
C GLY A 189 12.81 -21.03 58.73
N ASP A 190 12.00 -20.03 59.13
CA ASP A 190 12.29 -18.58 59.31
C ASP A 190 12.85 -17.78 58.11
N ALA A 191 12.08 -16.87 57.49
CA ALA A 191 11.45 -15.63 57.99
C ALA A 191 12.41 -14.42 57.97
N GLY A 192 12.23 -13.56 56.95
CA GLY A 192 12.84 -12.23 56.84
C GLY A 192 11.79 -11.26 56.29
N THR A 193 11.41 -10.29 57.11
CA THR A 193 10.27 -9.39 56.88
C THR A 193 10.60 -8.16 56.03
N GLY A 194 9.62 -7.67 55.27
CA GLY A 194 9.48 -6.23 54.94
C GLY A 194 9.11 -5.92 53.50
N GLY A 195 8.02 -5.17 53.28
CA GLY A 195 7.64 -4.65 51.97
C GLY A 195 6.15 -4.71 51.66
N THR A 196 5.30 -4.07 52.48
CA THR A 196 3.94 -3.69 52.06
C THR A 196 4.02 -2.41 51.24
N ASP A 197 3.51 -2.41 50.02
CA ASP A 197 2.95 -1.22 49.38
C ASP A 197 1.67 -1.63 48.64
N ASP A 198 0.59 -0.89 48.89
CA ASP A 198 -0.69 -1.05 48.22
C ASP A 198 -0.61 -0.50 46.78
N ASP A 199 -1.09 -1.27 45.81
CA ASP A 199 -1.58 -0.68 44.55
C ASP A 199 -2.91 -1.35 44.15
N THR A 200 -4.00 -0.76 44.62
CA THR A 200 -5.38 -1.17 44.32
C THR A 200 -5.79 -0.72 42.91
N ALA A 201 -5.38 -1.47 41.90
CA ALA A 201 -5.89 -1.33 40.53
C ALA A 201 -7.19 -2.14 40.37
N SER A 202 -8.34 -1.48 40.58
CA SER A 202 -9.66 -2.07 40.30
C SER A 202 -9.89 -2.20 38.79
N GLY A 203 -9.43 -3.30 38.19
CA GLY A 203 -9.74 -3.67 36.81
C GLY A 203 -11.21 -4.04 36.68
N GLY A 204 -12.03 -3.11 36.18
CA GLY A 204 -13.43 -3.38 35.87
C GLY A 204 -13.54 -4.35 34.69
N GLY A 205 -13.92 -5.60 34.96
CA GLY A 205 -14.10 -6.64 33.94
C GLY A 205 -15.29 -6.32 33.02
N GLY A 206 -14.99 -5.74 31.86
CA GLY A 206 -15.94 -5.67 30.74
C GLY A 206 -15.87 -6.95 29.93
N GLY A 207 -16.84 -7.86 30.14
CA GLY A 207 -16.96 -9.08 29.33
C GLY A 207 -17.21 -8.75 27.85
N GLY A 208 -16.31 -9.22 26.98
CA GLY A 208 -16.41 -9.04 25.54
C GLY A 208 -17.24 -10.14 24.88
N LEU A 209 -18.29 -9.77 24.16
CA LEU A 209 -19.14 -10.70 23.41
C LEU A 209 -18.35 -11.37 22.26
N PRO A 210 -18.38 -12.70 22.10
CA PRO A 210 -17.82 -13.35 20.92
C PRO A 210 -18.71 -13.02 19.70
N GLY A 211 -18.11 -12.42 18.67
CA GLY A 211 -18.81 -11.93 17.46
C GLY A 211 -19.00 -10.41 17.40
N GLY A 212 -18.84 -9.69 18.52
CA GLY A 212 -18.83 -8.23 18.52
C GLY A 212 -17.51 -7.67 17.98
N LEU A 213 -17.58 -6.49 17.34
CA LEU A 213 -16.40 -5.72 16.90
C LEU A 213 -15.48 -5.26 18.05
N GLY A 214 -15.76 -5.63 19.32
CA GLY A 214 -14.84 -5.50 20.45
C GLY A 214 -13.52 -6.26 20.28
N GLY A 215 -13.49 -7.30 19.43
CA GLY A 215 -12.24 -7.94 19.00
C GLY A 215 -11.26 -7.00 18.30
N LEU A 216 -11.71 -5.85 17.77
CA LEU A 216 -10.83 -4.84 17.19
C LEU A 216 -9.84 -4.25 18.21
N GLY A 217 -10.23 -4.12 19.49
CA GLY A 217 -9.31 -3.62 20.52
C GLY A 217 -8.12 -4.56 20.74
N GLY A 218 -8.37 -5.87 20.74
CA GLY A 218 -7.34 -6.91 20.84
C GLY A 218 -6.58 -7.16 19.53
N ALA A 219 -7.16 -6.84 18.37
CA ALA A 219 -6.51 -7.00 17.06
C ALA A 219 -5.70 -5.76 16.60
N LEU A 220 -5.76 -4.64 17.33
CA LEU A 220 -4.96 -3.44 17.07
C LEU A 220 -3.59 -3.47 17.76
N GLY A 221 -3.47 -4.16 18.89
CA GLY A 221 -2.18 -4.55 19.47
C GLY A 221 -1.83 -5.97 19.04
N GLY A 222 -0.58 -6.22 18.61
CA GLY A 222 -0.10 -7.56 18.26
C GLY A 222 0.11 -8.49 19.47
N GLY A 223 -0.84 -8.52 20.39
CA GLY A 223 -0.81 -9.35 21.60
C GLY A 223 -1.22 -10.79 21.31
N SER A 224 -0.67 -11.71 22.08
CA SER A 224 -1.05 -13.12 22.06
C SER A 224 -2.53 -13.29 22.42
N THR A 225 -3.37 -13.64 21.44
CA THR A 225 -4.74 -14.06 21.73
C THR A 225 -4.71 -15.43 22.39
N THR A 226 -5.32 -15.51 23.57
CA THR A 226 -5.54 -16.77 24.31
C THR A 226 -7.04 -16.96 24.44
N GLY A 227 -7.54 -18.12 24.03
CA GLY A 227 -8.98 -18.42 23.99
C GLY A 227 -9.25 -19.88 23.67
N SER A 228 -10.53 -20.18 23.40
CA SER A 228 -10.93 -21.50 22.91
C SER A 228 -10.50 -21.68 21.44
N PRO A 229 -10.38 -22.93 20.94
CA PRO A 229 -10.13 -23.17 19.52
C PRO A 229 -11.15 -22.53 18.56
N SER A 230 -12.36 -22.24 19.02
CA SER A 230 -13.44 -21.56 18.28
C SER A 230 -13.20 -20.05 18.10
N ASP A 231 -12.45 -19.42 19.01
CA ASP A 231 -12.19 -17.97 18.99
C ASP A 231 -11.07 -17.58 18.02
N ILE A 232 -10.45 -18.57 17.36
CA ILE A 232 -9.32 -18.41 16.45
C ILE A 232 -9.81 -17.92 15.09
N ALA A 233 -9.97 -16.61 14.95
CA ALA A 233 -10.09 -15.94 13.67
C ALA A 233 -8.69 -15.59 13.11
N PRO A 234 -8.41 -15.81 11.81
CA PRO A 234 -7.22 -15.25 11.18
C PRO A 234 -7.31 -13.72 11.19
N PRO A 235 -6.22 -12.99 11.52
CA PRO A 235 -6.25 -11.53 11.56
C PRO A 235 -6.53 -10.98 10.16
N PHE A 236 -7.68 -10.32 10.02
CA PHE A 236 -8.09 -9.69 8.76
C PHE A 236 -7.71 -8.19 8.79
N PRO A 237 -6.96 -7.67 7.79
CA PRO A 237 -6.33 -6.34 7.85
C PRO A 237 -7.30 -5.15 7.64
N PHE A 238 -8.54 -5.26 8.12
CA PHE A 238 -9.59 -4.26 7.92
C PHE A 238 -9.27 -2.91 8.58
N SER A 239 -8.60 -2.92 9.74
CA SER A 239 -8.11 -1.71 10.41
C SER A 239 -7.10 -0.95 9.53
N SER A 240 -6.05 -1.64 9.07
CA SER A 240 -5.04 -1.12 8.14
C SER A 240 -5.66 -0.60 6.83
N LEU A 241 -6.69 -1.31 6.33
CA LEU A 241 -7.46 -0.95 5.14
C LEU A 241 -8.23 0.37 5.31
N VAL A 242 -9.01 0.51 6.40
CA VAL A 242 -9.74 1.76 6.70
C VAL A 242 -8.74 2.91 6.93
N LEU A 243 -7.68 2.66 7.70
CA LEU A 243 -6.65 3.64 8.02
C LEU A 243 -5.99 4.18 6.74
N ALA A 244 -5.48 3.31 5.87
CA ALA A 244 -4.88 3.69 4.59
C ALA A 244 -5.86 4.47 3.67
N PHE A 245 -7.16 4.12 3.68
CA PHE A 245 -8.16 4.82 2.87
C PHE A 245 -8.35 6.29 3.30
N VAL A 246 -8.36 6.56 4.60
CA VAL A 246 -8.62 7.91 5.14
C VAL A 246 -7.49 8.91 4.81
N PHE A 247 -6.25 8.45 4.60
CA PHE A 247 -5.14 9.27 4.12
C PHE A 247 -5.21 9.61 2.61
N VAL A 248 -5.98 8.87 1.80
CA VAL A 248 -6.04 9.08 0.33
C VAL A 248 -7.28 9.86 -0.10
N LEU A 249 -8.42 9.64 0.56
CA LEU A 249 -9.67 10.36 0.29
C LEU A 249 -9.55 11.90 0.22
N PRO A 250 -8.82 12.60 1.12
CA PRO A 250 -8.74 14.06 1.17
C PRO A 250 -7.99 14.64 -0.04
N LEU A 251 -6.92 13.94 -0.44
CA LEU A 251 -6.09 14.31 -1.59
C LEU A 251 -6.93 14.41 -2.88
N ASN A 252 -7.95 13.58 -3.02
CA ASN A 252 -8.85 13.59 -4.17
C ASN A 252 -9.62 14.91 -4.35
N PHE A 253 -9.94 15.63 -3.28
CA PHE A 253 -10.55 16.96 -3.38
C PHE A 253 -9.51 18.03 -3.75
N ILE A 254 -8.32 17.93 -3.17
CA ILE A 254 -7.23 18.90 -3.37
C ILE A 254 -6.70 18.85 -4.81
N ILE A 255 -6.50 17.66 -5.37
CA ILE A 255 -6.09 17.51 -6.78
C ILE A 255 -7.15 18.05 -7.74
N GLN A 256 -8.45 17.87 -7.46
CA GLN A 256 -9.52 18.38 -8.33
C GLN A 256 -9.48 19.92 -8.39
N ALA A 257 -9.34 20.58 -7.24
CA ALA A 257 -9.19 22.03 -7.16
C ALA A 257 -7.92 22.52 -7.89
N TYR A 258 -6.80 21.81 -7.71
CA TYR A 258 -5.52 22.14 -8.34
C TYR A 258 -5.55 21.99 -9.86
N GLY A 259 -5.98 20.84 -10.38
CA GLY A 259 -6.11 20.57 -11.81
C GLY A 259 -7.07 21.55 -12.49
N SER A 260 -8.18 21.89 -11.82
CA SER A 260 -9.14 22.90 -12.30
C SER A 260 -8.48 24.28 -12.43
N SER A 261 -7.67 24.71 -11.47
CA SER A 261 -6.94 25.98 -11.58
C SER A 261 -5.99 25.99 -12.78
N ILE A 262 -5.15 24.95 -12.93
CA ILE A 262 -4.18 24.82 -14.04
C ILE A 262 -4.90 24.88 -15.40
N LEU A 263 -5.99 24.11 -15.57
CA LEU A 263 -6.77 24.12 -16.80
C LEU A 263 -7.47 25.48 -17.03
N SER A 264 -8.04 26.10 -15.99
CA SER A 264 -8.74 27.37 -16.10
C SER A 264 -7.82 28.50 -16.60
N GLU A 265 -6.56 28.47 -16.20
CA GLU A 265 -5.57 29.47 -16.59
C GLU A 265 -5.10 29.28 -18.04
N ARG A 266 -4.98 28.03 -18.48
CA ARG A 266 -4.72 27.66 -19.89
C ARG A 266 -5.88 28.07 -20.79
N LEU A 267 -7.12 27.70 -20.45
CA LEU A 267 -8.30 28.02 -21.25
C LEU A 267 -8.60 29.52 -21.32
N LYS A 268 -8.35 30.27 -20.25
CA LYS A 268 -8.57 31.73 -20.20
C LYS A 268 -7.34 32.53 -20.68
N ARG A 269 -6.30 31.88 -21.21
CA ARG A 269 -4.99 32.47 -21.64
C ARG A 269 -4.28 33.32 -20.57
N ARG A 270 -4.71 33.26 -19.31
CA ARG A 270 -4.17 34.08 -18.21
C ARG A 270 -2.71 33.75 -17.84
N GLY A 271 -2.24 32.55 -18.22
CA GLY A 271 -0.86 32.12 -18.01
C GLY A 271 0.18 32.84 -18.89
N GLU A 272 -0.22 33.53 -19.95
CA GLU A 272 0.71 34.27 -20.85
C GLU A 272 1.48 35.36 -20.09
N LEU A 273 0.79 36.08 -19.21
CA LEU A 273 1.40 37.09 -18.34
C LEU A 273 2.48 36.51 -17.41
N MET A 274 2.37 35.23 -17.03
CA MET A 274 3.41 34.56 -16.23
C MET A 274 4.61 34.14 -17.08
N LEU A 275 4.41 33.74 -18.35
CA LEU A 275 5.49 33.36 -19.27
C LEU A 275 6.41 34.54 -19.65
N VAL A 276 5.88 35.76 -19.67
CA VAL A 276 6.65 37.00 -19.97
C VAL A 276 7.28 37.62 -18.70
N SER A 277 6.82 37.24 -17.51
CA SER A 277 7.35 37.75 -16.24
C SER A 277 8.75 37.20 -15.91
N PRO A 278 9.60 37.91 -15.13
CA PRO A 278 10.98 37.51 -14.85
C PRO A 278 11.08 36.40 -13.77
N VAL A 279 10.37 35.30 -14.00
CA VAL A 279 10.30 34.10 -13.14
C VAL A 279 10.63 32.87 -13.98
N THR A 280 11.20 31.83 -13.37
CA THR A 280 11.43 30.58 -14.08
C THR A 280 10.16 29.72 -14.08
N ARG A 281 10.04 28.78 -15.03
CA ARG A 281 8.96 27.79 -15.05
C ARG A 281 8.87 27.01 -13.73
N GLY A 282 10.01 26.73 -13.11
CA GLY A 282 10.08 26.10 -11.79
C GLY A 282 9.48 26.97 -10.69
N ASP A 283 9.78 28.28 -10.69
CA ASP A 283 9.17 29.22 -9.73
C ASP A 283 7.64 29.29 -9.88
N ILE A 284 7.12 29.24 -11.12
CA ILE A 284 5.68 29.21 -11.42
C ILE A 284 5.04 27.93 -10.87
N ILE A 285 5.60 26.77 -11.21
CA ILE A 285 5.03 25.47 -10.85
C ILE A 285 5.10 25.25 -9.35
N ALA A 286 6.25 25.52 -8.72
CA ALA A 286 6.38 25.45 -7.27
C ALA A 286 5.42 26.43 -6.57
N GLY A 287 5.36 27.69 -7.04
CA GLY A 287 4.46 28.70 -6.48
C GLY A 287 2.99 28.32 -6.56
N LYS A 288 2.54 27.76 -7.69
CA LYS A 288 1.16 27.29 -7.88
C LYS A 288 0.82 26.02 -7.12
N THR A 289 1.78 25.12 -6.95
CA THR A 289 1.58 23.84 -6.26
C THR A 289 1.58 24.03 -4.74
N LEU A 290 2.39 24.98 -4.24
CA LEU A 290 2.61 25.20 -2.80
C LEU A 290 1.33 25.33 -1.96
N PRO A 291 0.29 26.11 -2.34
CA PRO A 291 -0.93 26.19 -1.54
C PRO A 291 -1.69 24.86 -1.39
N TYR A 292 -1.70 24.05 -2.46
CA TYR A 292 -2.37 22.75 -2.48
C TYR A 292 -1.56 21.69 -1.74
N PHE A 293 -0.23 21.73 -1.86
CA PHE A 293 0.68 20.93 -1.04
C PHE A 293 0.54 21.26 0.45
N LEU A 294 0.56 22.54 0.83
CA LEU A 294 0.37 22.94 2.23
C LEU A 294 -1.04 22.59 2.74
N GLY A 295 -2.08 22.78 1.93
CA GLY A 295 -3.45 22.38 2.28
C GLY A 295 -3.57 20.87 2.50
N ALA A 296 -2.90 20.05 1.69
CA ALA A 296 -2.81 18.61 1.89
C ALA A 296 -2.05 18.30 3.19
N MET A 297 -0.80 18.77 3.33
CA MET A 297 -0.01 18.46 4.53
C MET A 297 -0.66 18.94 5.84
N ILE A 298 -1.40 20.05 5.84
CA ILE A 298 -2.19 20.47 7.01
C ILE A 298 -3.30 19.44 7.31
N PHE A 299 -4.00 18.95 6.29
CA PHE A 299 -4.98 17.88 6.47
C PHE A 299 -4.32 16.61 7.02
N GLU A 300 -3.25 16.13 6.39
CA GLU A 300 -2.57 14.88 6.80
C GLU A 300 -2.00 14.98 8.23
N VAL A 301 -1.47 16.14 8.62
CA VAL A 301 -1.01 16.39 10.00
C VAL A 301 -2.18 16.39 10.99
N LEU A 302 -3.32 17.02 10.65
CA LEU A 302 -4.50 17.01 11.52
C LEU A 302 -5.12 15.62 11.64
N LEU A 303 -5.18 14.86 10.54
CA LEU A 303 -5.61 13.47 10.53
C LEU A 303 -4.70 12.61 11.41
N THR A 304 -3.39 12.68 11.19
CA THR A 304 -2.40 11.91 11.96
C THR A 304 -2.46 12.26 13.44
N ALA A 305 -2.51 13.56 13.80
CA ALA A 305 -2.64 14.00 15.19
C ALA A 305 -3.94 13.51 15.84
N GLY A 306 -5.05 13.46 15.10
CA GLY A 306 -6.31 12.90 15.57
C GLY A 306 -6.27 11.39 15.79
N LEU A 307 -5.51 10.65 14.97
CA LEU A 307 -5.33 9.21 15.08
C LEU A 307 -4.36 8.81 16.21
N VAL A 308 -3.26 9.55 16.39
CA VAL A 308 -2.26 9.29 17.44
C VAL A 308 -2.88 9.36 18.86
N VAL A 309 -3.94 10.14 19.06
CA VAL A 309 -4.70 10.18 20.34
C VAL A 309 -5.34 8.82 20.70
N PHE A 310 -5.56 7.95 19.71
CA PHE A 310 -6.14 6.61 19.87
C PHE A 310 -5.17 5.49 19.46
N ALA A 311 -3.89 5.81 19.24
CA ALA A 311 -2.87 4.86 18.83
C ALA A 311 -2.25 4.11 20.03
N THR A 312 -1.48 3.06 19.75
CA THR A 312 -0.75 2.30 20.76
C THR A 312 0.43 3.10 21.33
N ASP A 313 0.87 2.72 22.54
CA ASP A 313 2.08 3.28 23.14
C ASP A 313 3.30 3.11 22.22
N GLY A 314 3.96 4.22 21.91
CA GLY A 314 5.10 4.28 20.99
C GLY A 314 4.82 4.92 19.63
N ALA A 315 3.55 5.15 19.26
CA ALA A 315 3.21 5.80 17.99
C ALA A 315 3.71 7.26 17.92
N SER A 316 4.48 7.61 16.88
CA SER A 316 5.06 8.96 16.76
C SER A 316 4.20 9.92 15.95
N GLY A 317 3.52 9.42 14.91
CA GLY A 317 2.85 10.21 13.89
C GLY A 317 3.80 11.00 12.96
N VAL A 318 5.04 11.24 13.36
CA VAL A 318 6.03 12.00 12.57
C VAL A 318 6.44 11.21 11.33
N VAL A 319 6.66 9.89 11.47
CA VAL A 319 7.01 9.03 10.34
C VAL A 319 5.85 8.94 9.36
N SER A 320 4.61 8.83 9.85
CA SER A 320 3.38 8.88 9.04
C SER A 320 3.32 10.13 8.16
N VAL A 321 3.47 11.32 8.77
CA VAL A 321 3.44 12.60 8.03
C VAL A 321 4.56 12.67 6.99
N LEU A 322 5.76 12.17 7.30
CA LEU A 322 6.88 12.16 6.36
C LEU A 322 6.68 11.17 5.20
N ALA A 323 6.10 9.99 5.47
CA ALA A 323 5.81 8.97 4.46
C ALA A 323 4.75 9.42 3.44
N VAL A 324 3.80 10.26 3.86
CA VAL A 324 2.73 10.76 3.00
C VAL A 324 3.19 11.87 2.04
N ILE A 325 4.26 12.63 2.35
CA ILE A 325 4.80 13.70 1.47
C ILE A 325 5.04 13.24 0.01
N PRO A 326 5.74 12.11 -0.25
CA PRO A 326 5.88 11.54 -1.60
C PRO A 326 4.55 11.29 -2.32
N LEU A 327 3.53 10.77 -1.62
CA LEU A 327 2.21 10.48 -2.20
C LEU A 327 1.49 11.79 -2.56
N VAL A 328 1.47 12.78 -1.67
CA VAL A 328 0.92 14.12 -1.96
C VAL A 328 1.58 14.73 -3.19
N LEU A 329 2.91 14.66 -3.28
CA LEU A 329 3.66 15.18 -4.43
C LEU A 329 3.40 14.38 -5.71
N LEU A 330 3.19 13.06 -5.63
CA LEU A 330 2.87 12.19 -6.77
C LEU A 330 1.47 12.52 -7.33
N PHE A 331 0.46 12.61 -6.46
CA PHE A 331 -0.91 12.98 -6.80
C PHE A 331 -0.99 14.39 -7.41
N LEU A 332 -0.30 15.38 -6.83
CA LEU A 332 -0.19 16.73 -7.36
C LEU A 332 0.58 16.75 -8.70
N GLY A 333 1.70 16.04 -8.81
CA GLY A 333 2.52 15.98 -10.04
C GLY A 333 1.76 15.35 -11.21
N ALA A 334 1.03 14.27 -10.96
CA ALA A 334 0.20 13.61 -11.96
C ALA A 334 -0.94 14.55 -12.41
N THR A 335 -1.58 15.24 -11.47
CA THR A 335 -2.69 16.15 -11.77
C THR A 335 -2.24 17.45 -12.43
N PHE A 336 -1.04 17.94 -12.11
CA PHE A 336 -0.38 19.01 -12.84
C PHE A 336 -0.21 18.65 -14.32
N LEU A 337 0.33 17.45 -14.59
CA LEU A 337 0.53 16.96 -15.95
C LEU A 337 -0.80 16.75 -16.67
N ALA A 338 -1.83 16.22 -16.00
CA ALA A 338 -3.20 16.13 -16.53
C ALA A 338 -3.79 17.51 -16.87
N GLY A 339 -3.58 18.52 -16.03
CA GLY A 339 -3.97 19.92 -16.29
C GLY A 339 -3.31 20.53 -17.51
N MET A 340 -2.08 20.13 -17.83
CA MET A 340 -1.39 20.50 -19.08
C MET A 340 -1.91 19.71 -20.30
N PHE A 341 -2.28 18.44 -20.10
CA PHE A 341 -2.80 17.57 -21.15
C PHE A 341 -4.24 17.89 -21.56
N ALA A 342 -5.15 18.06 -20.60
CA ALA A 342 -6.58 18.25 -20.85
C ALA A 342 -6.89 19.43 -21.79
N ARG A 343 -7.90 19.26 -22.64
CA ARG A 343 -8.45 20.31 -23.53
C ARG A 343 -9.72 20.93 -22.98
N SER A 344 -10.42 20.24 -22.08
CA SER A 344 -11.67 20.65 -21.48
C SER A 344 -11.79 20.12 -20.06
N PHE A 345 -12.72 20.67 -19.28
CA PHE A 345 -12.98 20.19 -17.92
C PHE A 345 -13.44 18.72 -17.91
N LYS A 346 -14.18 18.26 -18.93
CA LYS A 346 -14.56 16.84 -19.08
C LYS A 346 -13.35 15.93 -19.29
N GLU A 347 -12.38 16.33 -20.11
CA GLU A 347 -11.13 15.57 -20.27
C GLU A 347 -10.28 15.59 -19.01
N LEU A 348 -10.23 16.73 -18.30
CA LEU A 348 -9.55 16.81 -17.01
C LEU A 348 -10.17 15.84 -16.02
N THR A 349 -11.51 15.83 -15.85
CA THR A 349 -12.21 14.91 -14.96
C THR A 349 -11.89 13.45 -15.29
N PHE A 350 -11.89 13.08 -16.58
CA PHE A 350 -11.50 11.73 -17.00
C PHE A 350 -10.05 11.38 -16.61
N LEU A 351 -9.11 12.31 -16.83
CA LEU A 351 -7.71 12.11 -16.45
C LEU A 351 -7.52 12.06 -14.94
N THR A 352 -8.17 12.93 -14.16
CA THR A 352 -8.06 12.93 -12.70
C THR A 352 -8.69 11.69 -12.09
N VAL A 353 -9.83 11.20 -12.61
CA VAL A 353 -10.41 9.91 -12.16
C VAL A 353 -9.46 8.76 -12.48
N THR A 354 -8.89 8.72 -13.70
CA THR A 354 -7.89 7.70 -14.07
C THR A 354 -6.69 7.73 -13.14
N ILE A 355 -6.14 8.91 -12.86
CA ILE A 355 -5.01 9.13 -11.94
C ILE A 355 -5.38 8.71 -10.52
N THR A 356 -6.54 9.12 -10.00
CA THR A 356 -7.02 8.75 -8.67
C THR A 356 -7.12 7.23 -8.55
N VAL A 357 -7.82 6.56 -9.46
CA VAL A 357 -7.97 5.09 -9.39
C VAL A 357 -6.61 4.40 -9.43
N SER A 358 -5.73 4.77 -10.35
CA SER A 358 -4.39 4.15 -10.46
C SER A 358 -3.48 4.43 -9.26
N LEU A 359 -3.41 5.67 -8.77
CA LEU A 359 -2.54 6.05 -7.66
C LEU A 359 -3.09 5.62 -6.30
N THR A 360 -4.41 5.61 -6.11
CA THR A 360 -5.04 4.98 -4.95
C THR A 360 -4.76 3.48 -4.96
N SER A 361 -4.90 2.77 -6.08
CA SER A 361 -4.52 1.35 -6.15
C SER A 361 -3.05 1.12 -5.80
N TYR A 362 -2.12 1.95 -6.30
CA TYR A 362 -0.71 1.88 -5.90
C TYR A 362 -0.48 2.10 -4.40
N ALA A 363 -1.10 3.14 -3.82
CA ALA A 363 -0.94 3.43 -2.41
C ALA A 363 -1.63 2.40 -1.49
N PHE A 364 -2.69 1.74 -1.98
CA PHE A 364 -3.58 0.94 -1.15
C PHE A 364 -3.31 -0.56 -1.24
N VAL A 365 -3.21 -1.13 -2.45
CA VAL A 365 -3.12 -2.59 -2.65
C VAL A 365 -1.94 -3.22 -1.87
N PRO A 366 -0.73 -2.64 -1.85
CA PRO A 366 0.36 -3.22 -1.08
C PRO A 366 0.17 -3.05 0.45
N ALA A 367 -0.46 -1.96 0.89
CA ALA A 367 -0.71 -1.67 2.29
C ALA A 367 -1.84 -2.52 2.93
N ILE A 368 -2.65 -3.23 2.12
CA ILE A 368 -3.53 -4.29 2.63
C ILE A 368 -2.70 -5.43 3.24
N PHE A 369 -1.49 -5.66 2.73
CA PHE A 369 -0.60 -6.72 3.15
C PHE A 369 0.53 -6.21 4.07
N THR A 370 0.22 -5.30 5.02
CA THR A 370 1.21 -4.69 5.95
C THR A 370 2.12 -5.72 6.64
N ASP A 371 1.56 -6.88 6.98
CA ASP A 371 2.24 -7.99 7.67
C ASP A 371 3.03 -8.90 6.71
N VAL A 372 2.89 -8.71 5.40
CA VAL A 372 3.71 -9.38 4.36
C VAL A 372 4.81 -8.41 3.92
N THR A 373 5.80 -8.23 4.79
CA THR A 373 6.88 -7.22 4.71
C THR A 373 7.44 -6.93 3.30
N PRO A 374 7.73 -7.93 2.43
CA PRO A 374 8.24 -7.65 1.08
C PRO A 374 7.25 -6.91 0.15
N ILE A 375 5.94 -7.11 0.34
CA ILE A 375 4.90 -6.48 -0.49
C ILE A 375 4.48 -5.17 0.16
N ALA A 376 4.32 -5.17 1.48
CA ALA A 376 3.96 -4.03 2.30
C ALA A 376 4.74 -2.76 1.91
N LEU A 377 6.08 -2.85 1.89
CA LEU A 377 6.96 -1.69 1.72
C LEU A 377 6.88 -0.99 0.35
N ILE A 378 6.16 -1.55 -0.63
CA ILE A 378 5.91 -0.91 -1.93
C ILE A 378 5.13 0.41 -1.80
N SER A 379 4.28 0.52 -0.77
CA SER A 379 3.47 1.71 -0.51
C SER A 379 3.91 2.46 0.77
N PRO A 380 4.09 3.79 0.72
CA PRO A 380 4.32 4.60 1.91
C PRO A 380 3.19 4.54 2.95
N LEU A 381 1.96 4.14 2.59
CA LEU A 381 0.88 3.99 3.57
C LEU A 381 1.13 2.84 4.55
N THR A 382 1.93 1.84 4.17
CA THR A 382 2.40 0.82 5.11
C THR A 382 3.17 1.45 6.26
N LEU A 383 4.03 2.44 6.00
CA LEU A 383 4.79 3.14 7.03
C LEU A 383 3.88 3.95 7.97
N VAL A 384 2.75 4.45 7.45
CA VAL A 384 1.72 5.13 8.25
C VAL A 384 1.03 4.14 9.19
N VAL A 385 0.63 2.97 8.68
CA VAL A 385 0.02 1.90 9.50
C VAL A 385 0.99 1.44 10.59
N ARG A 386 2.25 1.16 10.24
CA ARG A 386 3.29 0.71 11.17
C ARG A 386 3.60 1.74 12.28
N ASP A 387 3.77 3.01 11.94
CA ASP A 387 4.01 4.10 12.91
C ASP A 387 2.81 4.28 13.85
N LEU A 388 1.57 4.14 13.37
CA LEU A 388 0.37 4.22 14.21
C LEU A 388 0.10 2.95 15.03
N GLN A 389 0.75 1.82 14.70
CA GLN A 389 0.79 0.60 15.52
C GLN A 389 1.97 0.59 16.51
N GLY A 390 2.81 1.63 16.54
CA GLY A 390 4.00 1.69 17.40
C GLY A 390 5.16 0.80 16.93
N GLN A 391 5.12 0.29 15.70
CA GLN A 391 6.19 -0.54 15.14
C GLN A 391 7.41 0.31 14.74
N ALA A 392 8.61 -0.20 15.01
CA ALA A 392 9.85 0.41 14.56
C ALA A 392 9.97 0.35 13.03
N ILE A 393 10.37 1.46 12.40
CA ILE A 393 10.55 1.58 10.95
C ILE A 393 12.03 1.83 10.63
N GLY A 394 12.61 0.97 9.82
CA GLY A 394 14.00 1.11 9.38
C GLY A 394 14.20 2.27 8.40
N LEU A 395 15.38 2.90 8.41
CA LEU A 395 15.72 3.93 7.43
C LEU A 395 15.71 3.37 5.99
N ALA A 396 16.16 2.13 5.81
CA ALA A 396 16.13 1.45 4.51
C ALA A 396 14.69 1.24 4.02
N GLU A 397 13.79 0.75 4.88
CA GLU A 397 12.37 0.61 4.59
C GLU A 397 11.72 1.94 4.23
N PHE A 398 11.98 2.98 5.02
CA PHE A 398 11.48 4.34 4.78
C PHE A 398 11.92 4.84 3.40
N VAL A 399 13.21 4.74 3.07
CA VAL A 399 13.75 5.19 1.78
C VAL A 399 13.20 4.33 0.62
N PHE A 400 13.16 3.00 0.76
CA PHE A 400 12.65 2.09 -0.25
C PHE A 400 11.21 2.42 -0.63
N SER A 401 10.36 2.69 0.36
CA SER A 401 8.96 3.00 0.15
C SER A 401 8.72 4.41 -0.41
N THR A 402 9.43 5.41 0.13
CA THR A 402 9.18 6.83 -0.19
C THR A 402 9.89 7.34 -1.44
N LEU A 403 11.03 6.75 -1.83
CA LEU A 403 11.84 7.21 -2.95
C LEU A 403 11.17 7.02 -4.33
N PRO A 404 10.56 5.86 -4.66
CA PRO A 404 9.89 5.68 -5.96
C PRO A 404 8.76 6.68 -6.26
N PRO A 405 7.78 6.93 -5.34
CA PRO A 405 6.75 7.94 -5.59
C PRO A 405 7.31 9.36 -5.64
N LEU A 406 8.33 9.68 -4.82
CA LEU A 406 8.98 10.99 -4.82
C LEU A 406 9.73 11.28 -6.15
N LEU A 407 10.49 10.31 -6.65
CA LEU A 407 11.17 10.41 -7.94
C LEU A 407 10.14 10.51 -9.09
N THR A 408 9.07 9.71 -9.04
CA THR A 408 7.99 9.74 -10.04
C THR A 408 7.28 11.11 -10.05
N ALA A 409 7.00 11.69 -8.89
CA ALA A 409 6.49 13.05 -8.74
C ALA A 409 7.43 14.09 -9.40
N ALA A 410 8.73 14.01 -9.11
CA ALA A 410 9.73 14.91 -9.71
C ALA A 410 9.79 14.79 -11.23
N VAL A 411 9.66 13.59 -11.79
CA VAL A 411 9.58 13.35 -13.23
C VAL A 411 8.29 13.92 -13.83
N LEU A 412 7.13 13.74 -13.17
CA LEU A 412 5.85 14.30 -13.62
C LEU A 412 5.85 15.82 -13.69
N PHE A 413 6.30 16.50 -12.62
CA PHE A 413 6.53 17.95 -12.64
C PHE A 413 7.55 18.35 -13.71
N GLY A 414 8.61 17.55 -13.88
CA GLY A 414 9.61 17.71 -14.93
C GLY A 414 9.00 17.67 -16.34
N LEU A 415 8.17 16.68 -16.66
CA LEU A 415 7.51 16.56 -17.96
C LEU A 415 6.55 17.74 -18.21
N GLY A 416 5.72 18.10 -17.21
CA GLY A 416 4.80 19.24 -17.32
C GLY A 416 5.53 20.59 -17.46
N ALA A 417 6.66 20.79 -16.79
CA ALA A 417 7.52 21.96 -16.98
C ALA A 417 8.14 22.06 -18.38
N GLY A 418 8.18 20.95 -19.12
CA GLY A 418 8.59 20.92 -20.53
C GLY A 418 7.61 21.67 -21.42
N LEU A 419 6.31 21.48 -21.14
CA LEU A 419 5.13 22.03 -21.83
C LEU A 419 4.79 23.48 -21.44
N TYR A 420 5.47 24.07 -20.46
CA TYR A 420 5.32 25.48 -20.10
C TYR A 420 6.00 26.39 -21.14
N ARG A 421 5.42 26.39 -22.34
CA ARG A 421 5.82 27.20 -23.49
C ARG A 421 4.56 27.63 -24.23
N GLU A 422 4.60 28.78 -24.89
CA GLU A 422 3.44 29.28 -25.63
C GLU A 422 3.02 28.28 -26.73
N GLU A 423 3.99 27.67 -27.42
CA GLU A 423 3.75 26.72 -28.52
C GLU A 423 3.09 25.39 -28.09
N ASP A 424 3.18 25.02 -26.82
CA ASP A 424 2.67 23.74 -26.28
C ASP A 424 1.46 23.95 -25.35
N MET A 425 1.55 24.94 -24.45
CA MET A 425 0.62 25.19 -23.34
C MET A 425 -0.81 25.48 -23.82
N PHE A 426 -0.97 26.20 -24.93
CA PHE A 426 -2.30 26.58 -25.44
C PHE A 426 -2.83 25.66 -26.54
N THR A 427 -2.12 24.56 -26.85
CA THR A 427 -2.55 23.62 -27.89
C THR A 427 -3.77 22.79 -27.50
N GLN A 428 -4.63 22.55 -28.50
CA GLN A 428 -5.82 21.70 -28.42
C GLN A 428 -5.59 20.29 -29.00
N ARG A 429 -4.33 19.82 -28.95
CA ARG A 429 -3.96 18.44 -29.34
C ARG A 429 -4.48 17.44 -28.32
N PRO A 430 -5.01 16.27 -28.75
CA PRO A 430 -5.51 15.23 -27.83
C PRO A 430 -4.39 14.68 -26.95
N VAL A 431 -4.76 14.17 -25.77
CA VAL A 431 -3.84 13.71 -24.72
C VAL A 431 -2.68 12.83 -25.22
N PRO A 432 -2.89 11.79 -26.05
CA PRO A 432 -1.78 10.94 -26.50
C PRO A 432 -0.72 11.66 -27.33
N LEU A 433 -1.09 12.76 -28.02
CA LEU A 433 -0.10 13.58 -28.72
C LEU A 433 0.67 14.46 -27.74
N LYS A 434 0.04 15.01 -26.70
CA LYS A 434 0.72 15.80 -25.68
C LYS A 434 1.69 15.00 -24.81
N VAL A 435 1.44 13.70 -24.63
CA VAL A 435 2.42 12.76 -24.05
C VAL A 435 3.69 12.69 -24.92
N LEU A 436 3.55 12.66 -26.24
CA LEU A 436 4.71 12.72 -27.15
C LEU A 436 5.36 14.11 -27.14
N ASP A 437 4.57 15.18 -26.97
CA ASP A 437 5.08 16.55 -26.90
C ASP A 437 5.95 16.76 -25.66
N SER A 438 5.52 16.31 -24.48
CA SER A 438 6.26 16.45 -23.22
C SER A 438 7.60 15.72 -23.25
N LEU A 439 7.64 14.53 -23.87
CA LEU A 439 8.88 13.78 -24.12
C LEU A 439 9.75 14.48 -25.17
N SER A 440 9.18 14.89 -26.31
CA SER A 440 9.94 15.49 -27.41
C SER A 440 10.56 16.85 -27.06
N GLY A 441 9.92 17.62 -26.18
CA GLY A 441 10.42 18.90 -25.65
C GLY A 441 11.72 18.77 -24.85
N ARG A 442 12.10 17.54 -24.46
CA ARG A 442 13.36 17.18 -23.78
C ARG A 442 14.44 16.64 -24.73
N ILE A 443 14.09 16.33 -25.98
CA ILE A 443 15.03 15.81 -26.98
C ILE A 443 15.77 16.96 -27.68
N LYS A 444 17.09 17.00 -27.50
CA LYS A 444 17.99 17.98 -28.14
C LYS A 444 19.03 17.34 -29.07
N ARG A 445 19.38 16.06 -28.84
CA ARG A 445 20.44 15.32 -29.55
C ARG A 445 20.25 13.82 -29.35
N ARG A 446 21.00 12.97 -30.05
CA ARG A 446 20.91 11.49 -29.93
C ARG A 446 21.05 10.99 -28.48
N THR A 447 21.97 11.56 -27.69
CA THR A 447 22.14 11.22 -26.26
C THR A 447 21.01 11.69 -25.34
N SER A 448 19.97 12.37 -25.86
CA SER A 448 18.71 12.53 -25.14
C SER A 448 17.94 11.22 -25.00
N ALA A 449 18.20 10.19 -25.84
CA ALA A 449 17.64 8.86 -25.67
C ALA A 449 18.01 8.28 -24.30
N THR A 450 19.31 8.07 -24.06
CA THR A 450 19.88 7.60 -22.78
C THR A 450 19.32 8.35 -21.57
N LYS A 451 19.27 9.69 -21.65
CA LYS A 451 18.77 10.52 -20.56
C LYS A 451 17.28 10.33 -20.28
N LEU A 452 16.47 10.09 -21.31
CA LEU A 452 15.03 9.89 -21.13
C LEU A 452 14.71 8.50 -20.61
N SER A 453 15.47 7.47 -21.00
CA SER A 453 15.37 6.13 -20.41
C SER A 453 15.66 6.18 -18.90
N ILE A 454 16.75 6.84 -18.49
CA ILE A 454 17.09 7.05 -17.06
C ILE A 454 15.99 7.83 -16.33
N ILE A 455 15.50 8.93 -16.91
CA ILE A 455 14.48 9.79 -16.30
C ILE A 455 13.11 9.08 -16.18
N LEU A 456 12.82 8.08 -17.00
CA LEU A 456 11.55 7.35 -16.96
C LEU A 456 11.56 6.12 -16.03
N LEU A 457 12.73 5.67 -15.54
CA LEU A 457 12.84 4.52 -14.63
C LEU A 457 11.91 4.59 -13.40
N PRO A 458 11.69 5.76 -12.74
CA PRO A 458 10.77 5.81 -11.59
C PRO A 458 9.33 5.35 -11.91
N PHE A 459 8.83 5.63 -13.13
CA PHE A 459 7.52 5.10 -13.56
C PHE A 459 7.55 3.59 -13.75
N VAL A 460 8.65 3.06 -14.29
CA VAL A 460 8.85 1.62 -14.53
C VAL A 460 8.78 0.90 -13.20
N LEU A 461 9.61 1.31 -12.25
CA LEU A 461 9.67 0.72 -10.91
C LEU A 461 8.34 0.83 -10.16
N VAL A 462 7.67 2.00 -10.14
CA VAL A 462 6.34 2.12 -9.49
C VAL A 462 5.30 1.20 -10.16
N THR A 463 5.29 1.10 -11.49
CA THR A 463 4.30 0.26 -12.21
C THR A 463 4.60 -1.24 -12.05
N GLU A 464 5.87 -1.62 -12.01
CA GLU A 464 6.31 -3.02 -11.80
C GLU A 464 6.03 -3.48 -10.37
N LEU A 465 6.30 -2.65 -9.37
CA LEU A 465 5.94 -2.98 -7.98
C LEU A 465 4.42 -3.12 -7.81
N VAL A 466 3.60 -2.31 -8.51
CA VAL A 466 2.14 -2.54 -8.57
C VAL A 466 1.81 -3.88 -9.24
N ALA A 467 2.48 -4.24 -10.34
CA ALA A 467 2.26 -5.51 -10.99
C ALA A 467 2.61 -6.70 -10.08
N VAL A 468 3.72 -6.63 -9.33
CA VAL A 468 4.10 -7.63 -8.33
C VAL A 468 3.06 -7.72 -7.20
N ALA A 469 2.60 -6.59 -6.64
CA ALA A 469 1.55 -6.59 -5.62
C ALA A 469 0.22 -7.19 -6.14
N MET A 470 -0.15 -6.88 -7.38
CA MET A 470 -1.34 -7.46 -8.05
C MET A 470 -1.17 -8.95 -8.42
N ALA A 471 0.06 -9.44 -8.53
CA ALA A 471 0.35 -10.85 -8.77
C ALA A 471 0.19 -11.72 -7.50
N TYR A 472 0.26 -11.14 -6.31
CA TYR A 472 0.25 -11.90 -5.06
C TYR A 472 -1.03 -12.74 -4.83
N PRO A 473 -2.26 -12.25 -5.07
CA PRO A 473 -3.45 -13.10 -5.01
C PRO A 473 -3.44 -14.25 -6.03
N ILE A 474 -2.79 -14.05 -7.19
CA ILE A 474 -2.60 -15.10 -8.20
C ILE A 474 -1.58 -16.12 -7.69
N TYR A 475 -0.48 -15.66 -7.08
CA TYR A 475 0.60 -16.50 -6.56
C TYR A 475 0.09 -17.50 -5.51
N LEU A 476 -0.84 -17.09 -4.64
CA LEU A 476 -1.44 -17.97 -3.63
C LEU A 476 -2.26 -19.14 -4.21
N GLY A 477 -2.81 -19.00 -5.42
CA GLY A 477 -3.64 -20.05 -6.07
C GLY A 477 -3.00 -20.74 -7.28
N ALA A 478 -2.08 -20.06 -7.97
CA ALA A 478 -1.41 -20.54 -9.18
C ALA A 478 -0.03 -19.85 -9.35
N PRO A 479 1.02 -20.30 -8.62
CA PRO A 479 2.34 -19.68 -8.64
C PRO A 479 2.93 -19.48 -10.04
N GLU A 480 2.83 -20.49 -10.90
CA GLU A 480 3.35 -20.44 -12.29
C GLU A 480 2.70 -19.32 -13.11
N LEU A 481 1.38 -19.12 -12.96
CA LEU A 481 0.65 -18.06 -13.66
C LEU A 481 1.03 -16.67 -13.13
N ALA A 482 1.33 -16.55 -11.83
CA ALA A 482 1.81 -15.31 -11.24
C ALA A 482 3.20 -14.92 -11.78
N VAL A 483 4.13 -15.88 -11.90
CA VAL A 483 5.45 -15.66 -12.52
C VAL A 483 5.28 -15.20 -13.96
N VAL A 484 4.51 -15.92 -14.78
CA VAL A 484 4.27 -15.53 -16.19
C VAL A 484 3.62 -14.15 -16.29
N PHE A 485 2.66 -13.83 -15.41
CA PHE A 485 2.04 -12.50 -15.35
C PHE A 485 3.06 -11.38 -15.06
N VAL A 486 3.94 -11.57 -14.06
CA VAL A 486 4.99 -10.59 -13.74
C VAL A 486 5.97 -10.43 -14.89
N LEU A 487 6.44 -11.53 -15.51
CA LEU A 487 7.36 -11.46 -16.64
C LEU A 487 6.75 -10.73 -17.86
N VAL A 488 5.46 -10.94 -18.14
CA VAL A 488 4.72 -10.21 -19.17
C VAL A 488 4.58 -8.73 -18.80
N ALA A 489 4.23 -8.42 -17.54
CA ALA A 489 4.07 -7.05 -17.08
C ALA A 489 5.37 -6.25 -17.19
N VAL A 490 6.48 -6.77 -16.64
CA VAL A 490 7.82 -6.19 -16.74
C VAL A 490 8.20 -5.96 -18.21
N ALA A 491 8.08 -6.99 -19.06
CA ALA A 491 8.42 -6.86 -20.48
C ALA A 491 7.60 -5.76 -21.19
N VAL A 492 6.31 -5.62 -20.90
CA VAL A 492 5.45 -4.57 -21.46
C VAL A 492 5.84 -3.18 -20.93
N ILE A 493 6.03 -3.03 -19.62
CA ILE A 493 6.33 -1.75 -18.96
C ILE A 493 7.70 -1.22 -19.43
N GLU A 494 8.72 -2.07 -19.38
CA GLU A 494 10.08 -1.76 -19.84
C GLU A 494 10.11 -1.31 -21.30
N GLU A 495 9.51 -2.09 -22.22
CA GLU A 495 9.60 -1.78 -23.64
C GLU A 495 8.82 -0.51 -24.00
N LEU A 496 7.71 -0.23 -23.31
CA LEU A 496 7.04 1.06 -23.41
C LEU A 496 7.95 2.21 -22.95
N ALA A 497 8.61 2.07 -21.79
CA ALA A 497 9.51 3.09 -21.27
C ALA A 497 10.73 3.33 -22.17
N LYS A 498 11.38 2.27 -22.65
CA LYS A 498 12.56 2.33 -23.54
C LYS A 498 12.27 2.87 -24.93
N SER A 499 11.02 2.80 -25.41
CA SER A 499 10.68 3.09 -26.81
C SER A 499 9.80 4.33 -27.03
N LEU A 500 8.94 4.72 -26.07
CA LEU A 500 7.97 5.79 -26.27
C LEU A 500 8.63 7.16 -26.55
N HIS A 501 9.73 7.46 -25.86
CA HIS A 501 10.50 8.68 -26.11
C HIS A 501 11.28 8.64 -27.44
N LEU A 502 11.63 7.45 -27.95
CA LEU A 502 12.23 7.29 -29.28
C LEU A 502 11.18 7.60 -30.36
N TYR A 503 9.99 7.02 -30.23
CA TYR A 503 8.85 7.31 -31.11
C TYR A 503 8.49 8.79 -31.10
N ALA A 504 8.42 9.44 -29.93
CA ALA A 504 8.21 10.88 -29.80
C ALA A 504 9.26 11.69 -30.58
N GLY A 505 10.54 11.27 -30.56
CA GLY A 505 11.63 11.88 -31.32
C GLY A 505 11.52 11.73 -32.84
N PHE A 506 11.06 10.57 -33.34
CA PHE A 506 10.82 10.36 -34.78
C PHE A 506 9.57 11.07 -35.30
N VAL A 507 8.51 11.13 -34.51
CA VAL A 507 7.28 11.87 -34.83
C VAL A 507 7.59 13.37 -34.98
N HIS A 508 8.28 13.95 -34.00
CA HIS A 508 8.65 15.38 -33.98
C HIS A 508 9.95 15.72 -34.73
N ARG A 509 10.43 14.82 -35.61
CA ARG A 509 11.61 15.01 -36.48
C ARG A 509 12.89 15.44 -35.73
N LYS A 510 13.00 15.12 -34.43
CA LYS A 510 14.21 15.33 -33.61
C LYS A 510 15.31 14.31 -33.92
N TYR A 511 14.91 13.16 -34.47
CA TYR A 511 15.79 12.09 -34.94
C TYR A 511 15.63 11.89 -36.45
N ALA A 512 16.76 11.66 -37.13
CA ALA A 512 16.75 11.33 -38.56
C ALA A 512 16.07 9.97 -38.78
N ARG A 513 15.13 9.90 -39.72
CA ARG A 513 14.37 8.69 -40.03
C ARG A 513 15.17 7.73 -40.93
N THR A 514 16.27 7.21 -40.40
CA THR A 514 17.11 6.19 -41.05
C THR A 514 17.35 5.02 -40.10
N VAL A 515 17.52 3.80 -40.64
CA VAL A 515 17.76 2.59 -39.84
C VAL A 515 19.03 2.73 -39.00
N ALA A 516 20.12 3.25 -39.58
CA ALA A 516 21.36 3.51 -38.84
C ALA A 516 21.15 4.46 -37.65
N ASN A 517 20.35 5.52 -37.80
CA ASN A 517 20.04 6.41 -36.69
C ASN A 517 19.09 5.77 -35.66
N ALA A 518 18.20 4.87 -36.08
CA ALA A 518 17.35 4.08 -35.19
C ALA A 518 18.14 3.11 -34.32
N LEU A 519 19.10 2.38 -34.89
CA LEU A 519 20.04 1.55 -34.12
C LEU A 519 20.78 2.40 -33.08
N VAL A 520 21.35 3.54 -33.48
CA VAL A 520 22.08 4.42 -32.55
C VAL A 520 21.20 4.93 -31.40
N VAL A 521 19.99 5.45 -31.67
CA VAL A 521 19.12 5.95 -30.58
C VAL A 521 18.47 4.82 -29.76
N GLY A 522 18.26 3.65 -30.36
CA GLY A 522 17.80 2.42 -29.69
C GLY A 522 18.85 1.90 -28.71
N SER A 523 20.08 1.65 -29.17
CA SER A 523 21.20 1.24 -28.30
C SER A 523 21.50 2.27 -27.21
N LEU A 524 21.42 3.57 -27.52
CA LEU A 524 21.56 4.62 -26.51
C LEU A 524 20.42 4.62 -25.48
N SER A 525 19.21 4.20 -25.86
CA SER A 525 18.09 4.02 -24.92
C SER A 525 18.32 2.80 -24.02
N GLY A 526 18.65 1.65 -24.61
CA GLY A 526 18.95 0.42 -23.88
C GLY A 526 20.10 0.60 -22.88
N LEU A 527 21.17 1.30 -23.28
CA LEU A 527 22.25 1.70 -22.37
C LEU A 527 21.75 2.59 -21.22
N GLY A 528 20.87 3.55 -21.51
CA GLY A 528 20.31 4.42 -20.47
C GLY A 528 19.43 3.66 -19.49
N PHE A 529 18.64 2.72 -19.99
CA PHE A 529 17.80 1.85 -19.17
C PHE A 529 18.66 0.95 -18.26
N PHE A 530 19.59 0.19 -18.85
CA PHE A 530 20.52 -0.67 -18.12
C PHE A 530 21.29 0.08 -17.02
N LEU A 531 21.83 1.27 -17.32
CA LEU A 531 22.53 2.08 -16.33
C LEU A 531 21.62 2.53 -15.18
N ALA A 532 20.34 2.80 -15.46
CA ALA A 532 19.38 3.21 -14.44
C ALA A 532 18.94 2.03 -13.56
N GLU A 533 18.65 0.89 -14.19
CA GLU A 533 18.33 -0.39 -13.55
C GLU A 533 19.46 -0.83 -12.59
N LYS A 534 20.71 -0.88 -13.06
CA LYS A 534 21.85 -1.28 -12.20
C LYS A 534 22.17 -0.27 -11.09
N LEU A 535 21.84 1.02 -11.26
CA LEU A 535 21.90 1.99 -10.15
C LEU A 535 20.83 1.72 -9.09
N GLY A 536 19.63 1.24 -9.48
CA GLY A 536 18.61 0.77 -8.55
C GLY A 536 19.11 -0.39 -7.68
N LEU A 537 19.75 -1.39 -8.30
CA LEU A 537 20.34 -2.53 -7.60
C LEU A 537 21.45 -2.12 -6.61
N ILE A 538 22.30 -1.13 -6.96
CA ILE A 538 23.36 -0.65 -6.05
C ILE A 538 22.79 0.06 -4.82
N VAL A 539 21.68 0.80 -4.96
CA VAL A 539 20.99 1.44 -3.83
C VAL A 539 20.38 0.40 -2.88
N GLN A 540 19.90 -0.71 -3.43
CA GLN A 540 19.38 -1.85 -2.65
C GLN A 540 20.49 -2.65 -1.96
N LEU A 541 21.62 -2.91 -2.62
CA LEU A 541 22.78 -3.61 -2.02
C LEU A 541 23.41 -2.85 -0.83
N LEU A 542 23.16 -1.54 -0.72
CA LEU A 542 23.56 -0.71 0.43
C LEU A 542 22.56 -0.77 1.60
N GLY A 543 21.40 -1.41 1.42
CA GLY A 543 20.51 -1.81 2.49
C GLY A 543 20.77 -3.26 2.85
N THR A 544 21.38 -3.49 4.01
CA THR A 544 21.36 -4.82 4.62
C THR A 544 19.90 -5.21 4.91
N ASP A 545 19.58 -6.51 4.79
CA ASP A 545 18.29 -7.11 5.16
C ASP A 545 17.12 -6.87 4.18
N ILE A 546 17.34 -7.12 2.87
CA ILE A 546 16.26 -7.25 1.88
C ILE A 546 15.80 -8.72 1.78
N PRO A 547 14.48 -9.04 1.90
CA PRO A 547 13.96 -10.41 1.85
C PRO A 547 14.30 -11.18 0.56
N GLU A 548 14.62 -12.47 0.70
CA GLU A 548 15.03 -13.38 -0.39
C GLU A 548 14.07 -13.40 -1.59
N VAL A 549 12.76 -13.29 -1.37
CA VAL A 549 11.76 -13.24 -2.45
C VAL A 549 11.87 -11.97 -3.31
N GLN A 550 12.32 -10.84 -2.74
CA GLN A 550 12.68 -9.67 -3.54
C GLN A 550 14.02 -9.88 -4.24
N GLN A 551 15.00 -10.50 -3.59
CA GLN A 551 16.27 -10.86 -4.24
C GLN A 551 16.00 -11.70 -5.50
N ALA A 552 15.12 -12.70 -5.43
CA ALA A 552 14.73 -13.52 -6.59
C ALA A 552 14.14 -12.71 -7.76
N ALA A 553 13.42 -11.61 -7.50
CA ALA A 553 12.93 -10.72 -8.56
C ALA A 553 14.05 -9.86 -9.19
N PHE A 554 15.18 -9.70 -8.51
CA PHE A 554 16.35 -8.91 -8.94
C PHE A 554 17.55 -9.78 -9.37
N VAL A 555 17.53 -11.09 -9.14
CA VAL A 555 18.52 -12.08 -9.61
C VAL A 555 18.31 -12.35 -11.10
N THR A 556 18.67 -11.36 -11.92
CA THR A 556 18.97 -11.52 -13.35
C THR A 556 20.46 -11.42 -13.64
N GLY A 557 21.31 -11.53 -12.61
CA GLY A 557 22.78 -11.45 -12.74
C GLY A 557 23.61 -11.73 -11.49
N GLY A 558 23.01 -12.21 -10.38
CA GLY A 558 23.75 -12.66 -9.20
C GLY A 558 24.06 -14.15 -9.33
N ALA A 559 25.32 -14.49 -9.62
CA ALA A 559 25.76 -15.88 -9.67
C ALA A 559 26.25 -16.33 -8.29
N GLU A 560 25.69 -17.43 -7.78
CA GLU A 560 26.24 -18.12 -6.61
C GLU A 560 27.61 -18.75 -6.90
N TYR A 561 28.29 -19.15 -5.82
CA TYR A 561 29.67 -19.66 -5.84
C TYR A 561 29.86 -20.83 -6.81
N GLY A 562 30.81 -20.66 -7.76
CA GLY A 562 31.19 -21.69 -8.74
C GLY A 562 31.19 -21.21 -10.19
N VAL A 563 30.54 -20.07 -10.48
CA VAL A 563 30.48 -19.51 -11.83
C VAL A 563 31.81 -18.84 -12.23
N SER A 564 32.33 -19.18 -13.41
CA SER A 564 33.57 -18.57 -13.92
C SER A 564 33.45 -17.05 -14.04
N PRO A 565 34.50 -16.25 -13.75
CA PRO A 565 34.44 -14.78 -13.84
C PRO A 565 33.99 -14.27 -15.21
N LEU A 566 34.30 -15.01 -16.28
CA LEU A 566 33.86 -14.68 -17.64
C LEU A 566 32.35 -14.85 -17.84
N LEU A 567 31.76 -15.91 -17.26
CA LEU A 567 30.31 -16.13 -17.33
C LEU A 567 29.56 -15.13 -16.43
N ALA A 568 30.11 -14.78 -15.26
CA ALA A 568 29.55 -13.73 -14.39
C ALA A 568 29.52 -12.36 -15.08
N VAL A 569 30.62 -11.96 -15.74
CA VAL A 569 30.65 -10.74 -16.58
C VAL A 569 29.70 -10.85 -17.77
N GLY A 570 29.56 -12.04 -18.38
CA GLY A 570 28.60 -12.31 -19.43
C GLY A 570 27.15 -12.08 -19.00
N LEU A 571 26.75 -12.65 -17.86
CA LEU A 571 25.42 -12.49 -17.26
C LEU A 571 25.15 -11.03 -16.85
N LEU A 572 26.15 -10.32 -16.31
CA LEU A 572 26.02 -8.89 -15.99
C LEU A 572 25.77 -8.01 -17.22
N LEU A 573 26.33 -8.38 -18.38
CA LEU A 573 26.23 -7.61 -19.64
C LEU A 573 25.14 -8.09 -20.60
N ALA A 574 24.57 -9.29 -20.40
CA ALA A 574 23.51 -9.82 -21.24
C ALA A 574 22.22 -8.95 -21.23
N PRO A 575 21.75 -8.40 -20.09
CA PRO A 575 20.67 -7.43 -20.07
C PRO A 575 20.96 -6.19 -20.94
N LEU A 576 22.18 -5.63 -20.89
CA LEU A 576 22.56 -4.47 -21.73
C LEU A 576 22.35 -4.78 -23.22
N ALA A 577 22.74 -5.97 -23.68
CA ALA A 577 22.50 -6.40 -25.06
C ALA A 577 21.00 -6.51 -25.36
N LEU A 578 20.22 -7.08 -24.43
CA LEU A 578 18.76 -7.18 -24.55
C LEU A 578 18.09 -5.81 -24.69
N HIS A 579 18.23 -4.91 -23.70
CA HIS A 579 17.57 -3.60 -23.74
C HIS A 579 18.03 -2.77 -24.96
N ALA A 580 19.27 -2.95 -25.42
CA ALA A 580 19.76 -2.29 -26.63
C ALA A 580 19.13 -2.84 -27.92
N VAL A 581 18.93 -4.17 -28.02
CA VAL A 581 18.27 -4.82 -29.16
C VAL A 581 16.78 -4.47 -29.18
N THR A 582 16.06 -4.65 -28.09
CA THR A 582 14.59 -4.48 -28.04
C THR A 582 14.17 -3.02 -28.28
N ALA A 583 14.89 -2.06 -27.67
CA ALA A 583 14.70 -0.63 -27.95
C ALA A 583 15.02 -0.27 -29.41
N SER A 584 16.01 -0.94 -30.03
CA SER A 584 16.36 -0.75 -31.45
C SER A 584 15.30 -1.31 -32.40
N VAL A 585 14.72 -2.48 -32.10
CA VAL A 585 13.60 -3.07 -32.87
C VAL A 585 12.40 -2.11 -32.89
N SER A 586 12.02 -1.58 -31.72
CA SER A 586 10.98 -0.56 -31.59
C SER A 586 11.30 0.73 -32.35
N ALA A 587 12.56 1.19 -32.31
CA ALA A 587 13.03 2.37 -33.04
C ALA A 587 13.00 2.19 -34.57
N ILE A 588 13.37 1.01 -35.09
CA ILE A 588 13.28 0.68 -36.51
C ILE A 588 11.82 0.68 -36.99
N GLY A 589 10.91 0.16 -36.15
CA GLY A 589 9.47 0.29 -36.37
C GLY A 589 9.02 1.76 -36.49
N ALA A 590 9.46 2.60 -35.54
CA ALA A 590 9.14 4.02 -35.46
C ALA A 590 9.64 4.87 -36.65
N VAL A 591 10.72 4.47 -37.33
CA VAL A 591 11.19 5.13 -38.56
C VAL A 591 10.15 5.06 -39.67
N ARG A 592 9.44 3.93 -39.80
CA ARG A 592 8.51 3.68 -40.90
C ARG A 592 7.16 4.37 -40.72
N SER A 593 6.44 4.06 -39.65
CA SER A 593 5.08 4.61 -39.39
C SER A 593 4.60 4.33 -37.97
N ARG A 594 3.43 4.87 -37.59
CA ARG A 594 2.74 4.51 -36.33
C ARG A 594 2.44 3.01 -36.23
N ARG A 595 2.04 2.37 -37.34
CA ARG A 595 1.82 0.90 -37.39
C ARG A 595 3.15 0.16 -37.27
N GLY A 596 4.20 0.65 -37.94
CA GLY A 596 5.56 0.11 -37.82
C GLY A 596 6.07 0.15 -36.38
N TYR A 597 5.85 1.25 -35.65
CA TYR A 597 6.17 1.35 -34.22
C TYR A 597 5.43 0.31 -33.39
N ALA A 598 4.11 0.16 -33.56
CA ALA A 598 3.33 -0.82 -32.82
C ALA A 598 3.81 -2.26 -33.05
N VAL A 599 4.10 -2.64 -34.30
CA VAL A 599 4.68 -3.96 -34.63
C VAL A 599 6.07 -4.13 -34.04
N GLY A 600 6.93 -3.10 -34.12
CA GLY A 600 8.26 -3.12 -33.51
C GLY A 600 8.23 -3.27 -31.99
N LEU A 601 7.30 -2.58 -31.32
CA LEU A 601 7.08 -2.68 -29.88
C LEU A 601 6.58 -4.07 -29.47
N VAL A 602 5.59 -4.64 -30.18
CA VAL A 602 5.13 -6.01 -29.88
C VAL A 602 6.25 -7.03 -30.08
N LEU A 603 7.06 -6.90 -31.14
CA LEU A 603 8.20 -7.77 -31.36
C LEU A 603 9.28 -7.60 -30.27
N ALA A 604 9.53 -6.36 -29.83
CA ALA A 604 10.45 -6.07 -28.73
C ALA A 604 9.99 -6.72 -27.40
N ILE A 605 8.68 -6.63 -27.08
CA ILE A 605 8.08 -7.27 -25.91
C ILE A 605 8.22 -8.79 -25.98
N VAL A 606 7.97 -9.41 -27.15
CA VAL A 606 8.11 -10.86 -27.32
C VAL A 606 9.57 -11.31 -27.18
N ILE A 607 10.53 -10.56 -27.73
CA ILE A 607 11.97 -10.85 -27.56
C ILE A 607 12.38 -10.73 -26.09
N HIS A 608 11.94 -9.68 -25.40
CA HIS A 608 12.22 -9.45 -23.98
C HIS A 608 11.61 -10.57 -23.11
N LEU A 609 10.33 -10.87 -23.29
CA LEU A 609 9.64 -11.95 -22.58
C LEU A 609 10.31 -13.31 -22.82
N ALA A 610 10.69 -13.62 -24.06
CA ALA A 610 11.37 -14.87 -24.38
C ALA A 610 12.75 -14.95 -23.69
N TYR A 611 13.51 -13.85 -23.63
CA TYR A 611 14.77 -13.81 -22.87
C TYR A 611 14.51 -14.04 -21.37
N ASN A 612 13.59 -13.30 -20.76
CA ASN A 612 13.31 -13.41 -19.33
C ASN A 612 12.82 -14.81 -18.96
N LEU A 613 11.91 -15.38 -19.76
CA LEU A 613 11.44 -16.76 -19.58
C LEU A 613 12.57 -17.79 -19.77
N THR A 614 13.51 -17.56 -20.69
CA THR A 614 14.68 -18.44 -20.86
C THR A 614 15.60 -18.36 -19.64
N VAL A 615 15.90 -17.16 -19.14
CA VAL A 615 16.69 -16.95 -17.92
C VAL A 615 16.03 -17.68 -16.74
N VAL A 616 14.74 -17.41 -16.48
CA VAL A 616 14.01 -18.01 -15.36
C VAL A 616 13.81 -19.53 -15.50
N SER A 617 13.80 -20.10 -16.71
CA SER A 617 13.63 -21.56 -16.89
C SER A 617 14.93 -22.35 -17.00
N THR A 618 16.09 -21.69 -17.14
CA THR A 618 17.39 -22.36 -17.31
C THR A 618 18.44 -21.99 -16.27
N LEU A 619 18.20 -20.95 -15.46
CA LEU A 619 19.14 -20.43 -14.44
C LEU A 619 18.50 -20.27 -13.05
N ALA A 620 17.23 -20.66 -12.87
CA ALA A 620 16.55 -20.74 -11.58
C ALA A 620 16.42 -22.20 -11.09
#